data_AF-A0A1Q3B050-F1
#
_entry.id   AF-A0A1Q3B050-F1
#
_cell.length_a   1.000
_cell.length_b   1.000
_cell.length_c   1.000
_cell.angle_alpha   90.00
_cell.angle_beta   90.00
_cell.angle_gamma   90.00
#
_symmetry.space_group_name_H-M   'P 1'
#
loop_
_entity.id
_entity.type
_entity.pdbx_description
1 polymer ?
#
loop_
_entity_poly.entity_id
_entity_poly.type
_entity_poly.pdbx_seq_one_letter_code
_entity_poly.pdbx_strand_id
1 'polypeptide(L)'
;MSILGAHTIGFAQCFIFKRRLFDFKGSGKPDPTLDPSALKNLQTMCPNKDASNTKLAPLDALSVYRFDNAYYTNLANNTGLLESDQALKGDPNTAALVNSYSMNTFLFFNDFAASMVKLGNVGILTGKQGQIRLKCGSVN
;
A
#
# COMPACT_ATOMS: atom_id res chain seq x y z
N MET A 1 3.28 -8.86 -6.54
CA MET A 1 3.44 -8.83 -5.08
C MET A 1 4.44 -7.77 -4.66
N SER A 2 5.73 -7.92 -4.98
CA SER A 2 6.79 -7.01 -4.50
C SER A 2 6.49 -5.53 -4.73
N ILE A 3 5.93 -5.13 -5.88
CA ILE A 3 5.56 -3.73 -6.20
C ILE A 3 4.66 -3.09 -5.15
N LEU A 4 3.75 -3.84 -4.51
CA LEU A 4 2.88 -3.30 -3.45
C LEU A 4 3.69 -2.90 -2.21
N GLY A 5 4.88 -3.47 -2.03
CA GLY A 5 5.87 -3.03 -1.07
C GLY A 5 6.31 -1.58 -1.25
N ALA A 6 5.99 -0.90 -2.36
CA ALA A 6 6.16 0.54 -2.49
C ALA A 6 5.36 1.34 -1.44
N HIS A 7 4.29 0.75 -0.88
CA HIS A 7 3.55 1.32 0.24
C HIS A 7 4.32 1.33 1.57
N THR A 8 5.59 0.88 1.61
CA THR A 8 6.48 1.13 2.76
C THR A 8 6.76 2.63 2.97
N ILE A 9 6.52 3.47 1.97
CA ILE A 9 6.60 4.93 2.09
C ILE A 9 5.31 5.61 1.59
N GLY A 10 5.10 6.84 2.05
CA GLY A 10 4.00 7.69 1.59
C GLY A 10 2.76 7.61 2.49
N PHE A 11 1.69 8.23 2.01
CA PHE A 11 0.48 8.48 2.79
C PHE A 11 -0.77 8.20 1.96
N ALA A 12 -1.84 7.77 2.64
CA ALA A 12 -3.18 7.70 2.07
C ALA A 12 -4.10 8.70 2.78
N GLN A 13 -5.02 9.29 2.02
CA GLN A 13 -6.08 10.10 2.60
C GLN A 13 -7.11 9.20 3.30
N CYS A 14 -7.67 9.66 4.41
CA CYS A 14 -8.61 8.89 5.22
C CYS A 14 -9.78 8.35 4.40
N PHE A 15 -10.31 9.11 3.43
CA PHE A 15 -11.46 8.66 2.64
C PHE A 15 -11.21 7.33 1.89
N ILE A 16 -9.95 7.01 1.57
CA ILE A 16 -9.57 5.78 0.87
C ILE A 16 -9.84 4.53 1.72
N PHE A 17 -9.61 4.60 3.04
CA PHE A 17 -9.70 3.43 3.93
C PHE A 17 -10.72 3.56 5.06
N LYS A 18 -11.37 4.73 5.22
CA LYS A 18 -12.37 5.00 6.28
C LYS A 18 -13.50 3.97 6.31
N ARG A 19 -13.90 3.45 5.14
CA ARG A 19 -14.88 2.36 5.04
C ARG A 19 -14.48 1.15 5.88
N ARG A 20 -13.19 0.78 5.90
CA ARG A 20 -12.66 -0.31 6.74
C ARG A 20 -12.76 -0.03 8.24
N LEU A 21 -12.78 1.23 8.64
CA LEU A 21 -12.77 1.61 10.06
C LEU A 21 -14.16 1.65 10.68
N PHE A 22 -15.23 1.78 9.88
CA PHE A 22 -16.57 2.06 10.39
C PHE A 22 -17.68 1.23 9.72
N ASP A 23 -17.59 0.93 8.43
CA ASP A 23 -18.64 0.23 7.69
C ASP A 23 -18.06 -0.71 6.62
N PHE A 24 -17.35 -1.72 7.10
CA PHE A 24 -16.70 -2.68 6.24
C PHE A 24 -17.74 -3.54 5.52
N LYS A 25 -17.74 -3.48 4.19
CA LYS A 25 -18.67 -4.21 3.32
C LYS A 25 -20.16 -3.99 3.65
N GLY A 26 -20.53 -2.80 4.14
CA GLY A 26 -21.91 -2.47 4.45
C GLY A 26 -22.44 -3.14 5.73
N SER A 27 -21.56 -3.64 6.59
CA SER A 27 -21.93 -4.36 7.82
C SER A 27 -22.26 -3.44 9.01
N GLY A 28 -22.01 -2.14 8.89
CA GLY A 28 -22.03 -1.19 10.00
C GLY A 28 -20.95 -1.44 11.07
N LYS A 29 -19.94 -2.26 10.74
CA LYS A 29 -18.86 -2.64 11.66
C LYS A 29 -17.48 -2.44 11.00
N PRO A 30 -16.41 -2.27 11.80
CA PRO A 30 -15.04 -2.24 11.28
C PRO A 30 -14.63 -3.58 10.62
N ASP A 31 -13.58 -3.53 9.81
CA ASP A 31 -12.95 -4.68 9.19
C ASP A 31 -12.39 -5.63 10.27
N PRO A 32 -12.87 -6.88 10.35
CA PRO A 32 -12.45 -7.82 11.39
C PRO A 32 -11.00 -8.29 11.23
N THR A 33 -10.37 -8.05 10.08
CA THR A 33 -8.97 -8.41 9.82
C THR A 33 -7.98 -7.36 10.30
N LEU A 34 -8.43 -6.17 10.69
CA LEU A 34 -7.59 -5.10 11.19
C LEU A 34 -7.34 -5.26 12.69
N ASP A 35 -6.08 -5.16 13.11
CA ASP A 35 -5.71 -5.21 14.52
C ASP A 35 -6.52 -4.17 15.35
N PRO A 36 -7.12 -4.54 16.49
CA PRO A 36 -7.95 -3.64 17.28
C PRO A 36 -7.24 -2.38 17.79
N SER A 37 -5.94 -2.47 18.10
CA SER A 37 -5.16 -1.31 18.56
C SER A 37 -4.88 -0.36 17.39
N ALA A 38 -4.50 -0.92 16.24
CA ALA A 38 -4.36 -0.16 15.00
C ALA A 38 -5.67 0.52 14.59
N LEU A 39 -6.80 -0.21 14.67
CA LEU A 39 -8.14 0.33 14.41
C LEU A 39 -8.43 1.55 15.28
N LYS A 40 -8.21 1.46 16.60
CA LYS A 40 -8.46 2.58 17.53
C LYS A 40 -7.60 3.81 17.19
N ASN A 41 -6.33 3.59 16.87
CA ASN A 41 -5.41 4.66 16.47
C ASN A 41 -5.87 5.32 15.17
N LEU A 42 -6.24 4.52 14.17
CA LEU A 42 -6.73 4.99 12.88
C LEU A 42 -8.06 5.73 13.00
N GLN A 43 -8.99 5.28 13.85
CA GLN A 43 -10.25 6.00 14.10
C GLN A 43 -10.02 7.36 14.78
N THR A 44 -8.98 7.48 15.61
CA THR A 44 -8.58 8.75 16.24
C THR A 44 -8.01 9.71 15.19
N MET A 45 -7.16 9.21 14.31
CA MET A 45 -6.56 9.98 13.22
C MET A 45 -7.60 10.38 12.15
N CYS A 46 -8.49 9.44 11.82
CA CYS A 46 -9.53 9.52 10.80
C CYS A 46 -10.93 9.30 11.40
N PRO A 47 -11.48 10.28 12.18
CA PRO A 47 -12.84 10.15 12.70
C PRO A 47 -13.88 9.99 11.59
N ASN A 48 -15.03 9.37 11.90
CA ASN A 48 -16.14 9.20 10.95
C ASN A 48 -16.90 10.52 10.67
N LYS A 49 -16.22 11.47 10.04
CA LYS A 49 -16.72 12.81 9.66
C LYS A 49 -16.14 13.19 8.31
N ASP A 50 -16.89 13.89 7.47
CA ASP A 50 -16.40 14.28 6.13
C ASP A 50 -15.19 15.23 6.19
N ALA A 51 -15.15 16.11 7.19
CA ALA A 51 -14.03 17.02 7.42
C ALA A 51 -12.68 16.31 7.65
N SER A 52 -12.67 15.00 7.97
CA SER A 52 -11.42 14.23 8.10
C SER A 52 -11.00 13.53 6.80
N ASN A 53 -11.79 13.59 5.72
CA ASN A 53 -11.52 12.85 4.47
C ASN A 53 -10.14 13.13 3.88
N THR A 54 -9.68 14.37 3.96
CA THR A 54 -8.38 14.83 3.40
C THR A 54 -7.20 14.64 4.34
N LYS A 55 -7.43 14.21 5.60
CA LYS A 55 -6.33 13.92 6.53
C LYS A 55 -5.51 12.75 6.00
N LEU A 56 -4.21 12.79 6.26
CA LEU A 56 -3.25 11.79 5.81
C LEU A 56 -2.90 10.83 6.95
N ALA A 57 -2.87 9.54 6.61
CA ALA A 57 -2.28 8.49 7.45
C ALA A 57 -1.11 7.86 6.69
N PRO A 58 0.00 7.51 7.36
CA PRO A 58 1.12 6.85 6.72
C PRO A 58 0.71 5.45 6.26
N LEU A 59 1.11 5.08 5.04
CA LEU A 59 0.90 3.72 4.50
C LEU A 59 1.67 2.67 5.33
N ASP A 60 2.81 3.06 5.89
CA ASP A 60 3.62 2.27 6.82
C ASP A 60 3.76 3.00 8.17
N ALA A 61 3.15 2.45 9.21
CA ALA A 61 3.18 3.03 10.54
C ALA A 61 4.49 2.75 11.31
N LEU A 62 5.29 1.76 10.89
CA LEU A 62 6.54 1.38 11.54
C LEU A 62 7.73 2.19 11.03
N SER A 63 7.75 2.54 9.74
CA SER A 63 8.89 3.19 9.10
C SER A 63 8.48 4.27 8.07
N VAL A 64 7.59 5.19 8.45
CA VAL A 64 6.95 6.24 7.62
C VAL A 64 7.79 6.84 6.46
N TYR A 65 9.07 7.09 6.66
CA TYR A 65 9.95 7.77 5.70
C TYR A 65 11.07 6.90 5.12
N ARG A 66 11.10 5.60 5.46
CA ARG A 66 12.18 4.70 5.04
C ARG A 66 11.61 3.66 4.10
N PHE A 67 12.30 3.48 2.97
CA PHE A 67 12.01 2.34 2.10
C PHE A 67 12.63 1.08 2.68
N ASP A 68 11.83 0.24 3.32
CA ASP A 68 12.24 -1.04 3.90
C ASP A 68 11.12 -2.09 3.80
N ASN A 69 11.24 -3.20 4.54
CA ASN A 69 10.25 -4.27 4.51
C ASN A 69 9.19 -4.15 5.61
N ALA A 70 9.14 -3.06 6.37
CA ALA A 70 8.20 -2.91 7.47
C ALA A 70 6.73 -2.91 6.99
N TYR A 71 6.48 -2.54 5.74
CA TYR A 71 5.20 -2.77 5.06
C TYR A 71 4.72 -4.21 5.21
N TYR A 72 5.57 -5.21 4.91
CA TYR A 72 5.20 -6.61 5.02
C TYR A 72 5.08 -7.07 6.47
N THR A 73 5.89 -6.50 7.37
CA THR A 73 5.75 -6.71 8.82
C THR A 73 4.39 -6.23 9.33
N ASN A 74 3.90 -5.08 8.85
CA ASN A 74 2.56 -4.59 9.16
C ASN A 74 1.47 -5.57 8.70
N LEU A 75 1.57 -6.08 7.47
CA LEU A 75 0.59 -7.04 6.95
C LEU A 75 0.56 -8.33 7.77
N ALA A 76 1.74 -8.87 8.10
CA ALA A 76 1.89 -10.04 8.94
C ALA A 76 1.19 -9.84 10.30
N ASN A 77 1.27 -8.63 10.85
CA ASN A 77 0.64 -8.23 12.12
C ASN A 77 -0.80 -7.70 11.99
N ASN A 78 -1.44 -7.82 10.82
CA ASN A 78 -2.80 -7.33 10.59
C ASN A 78 -2.98 -5.81 10.77
N THR A 79 -1.91 -5.04 10.58
CA THR A 79 -1.91 -3.57 10.71
C THR A 79 -1.83 -2.84 9.37
N GLY A 80 -2.03 -3.54 8.24
CA GLY A 80 -2.03 -2.92 6.91
C GLY A 80 -3.13 -1.87 6.74
N LEU A 81 -2.78 -0.69 6.23
CA LEU A 81 -3.70 0.46 6.15
C LEU A 81 -4.83 0.24 5.14
N LEU A 82 -4.51 -0.21 3.92
CA LEU A 82 -5.49 -0.39 2.85
C LEU A 82 -6.04 -1.82 2.85
N GLU A 83 -7.29 -1.97 2.41
CA GLU A 83 -7.93 -3.29 2.26
C GLU A 83 -7.18 -4.15 1.24
N SER A 84 -6.73 -3.52 0.15
CA SER A 84 -5.90 -4.15 -0.87
C SER A 84 -4.58 -4.66 -0.33
N ASP A 85 -4.01 -4.00 0.68
CA ASP A 85 -2.77 -4.44 1.32
C ASP A 85 -3.05 -5.66 2.21
N GLN A 86 -4.06 -5.58 3.08
CA GLN A 86 -4.38 -6.68 3.99
C GLN A 86 -4.88 -7.92 3.25
N ALA A 87 -5.47 -7.76 2.06
CA ALA A 87 -5.87 -8.86 1.18
C ALA A 87 -4.68 -9.76 0.77
N LEU A 88 -3.45 -9.23 0.72
CA LEU A 88 -2.25 -10.01 0.38
C LEU A 88 -1.93 -11.09 1.41
N LYS A 89 -2.30 -10.87 2.68
CA LYS A 89 -2.20 -11.90 3.72
C LYS A 89 -3.38 -12.88 3.68
N GLY A 90 -4.51 -12.47 3.10
CA GLY A 90 -5.74 -13.28 3.05
C GLY A 90 -5.72 -14.39 2.00
N ASP A 91 -4.94 -14.25 0.93
CA ASP A 91 -4.77 -15.31 -0.09
C ASP A 91 -3.56 -16.22 0.23
N PRO A 92 -3.69 -17.56 0.20
CA PRO A 92 -2.62 -18.48 0.58
C PRO A 92 -1.34 -18.34 -0.25
N ASN A 93 -1.46 -18.04 -1.55
CA ASN A 93 -0.30 -17.92 -2.43
C ASN A 93 0.50 -16.66 -2.11
N THR A 94 -0.21 -15.59 -1.78
CA THR A 94 0.39 -14.31 -1.45
C THR A 94 0.88 -14.22 0.00
N ALA A 95 0.23 -14.92 0.93
CA ALA A 95 0.58 -14.93 2.35
C ALA A 95 1.99 -15.47 2.59
N ALA A 96 2.41 -16.49 1.85
CA ALA A 96 3.77 -17.04 1.93
C ALA A 96 4.85 -16.00 1.58
N LEU A 97 4.59 -15.17 0.56
CA LEU A 97 5.49 -14.08 0.17
C LEU A 97 5.48 -12.95 1.18
N VAL A 98 4.31 -12.58 1.74
CA VAL A 98 4.23 -11.59 2.83
C VAL A 98 5.13 -11.99 4.01
N ASN A 99 5.06 -13.24 4.45
CA ASN A 99 5.89 -13.75 5.53
C ASN A 99 7.39 -13.79 5.15
N SER A 100 7.71 -14.16 3.92
CA SER A 100 9.10 -14.24 3.46
C SER A 100 9.73 -12.84 3.37
N TYR A 101 9.00 -11.85 2.84
CA TYR A 101 9.46 -10.48 2.75
C TYR A 101 9.52 -9.79 4.12
N SER A 102 8.61 -10.08 5.06
CA SER A 102 8.67 -9.53 6.42
C SER A 102 9.90 -10.03 7.20
N MET A 103 10.38 -11.24 6.92
CA MET A 103 11.57 -11.82 7.56
C MET A 103 12.88 -11.54 6.82
N ASN A 104 12.84 -11.18 5.54
CA ASN A 104 14.03 -11.04 4.71
C ASN A 104 13.95 -9.80 3.80
N THR A 105 14.53 -8.69 4.27
CA THR A 105 14.60 -7.42 3.53
C THR A 105 15.36 -7.55 2.20
N PHE A 106 16.41 -8.38 2.15
CA PHE A 106 17.19 -8.58 0.92
C PHE A 106 16.37 -9.25 -0.18
N LEU A 107 15.60 -10.28 0.17
CA LEU A 107 14.69 -10.96 -0.75
C LEU A 107 13.64 -9.97 -1.29
N PHE A 108 13.04 -9.16 -0.41
CA PHE A 108 12.11 -8.11 -0.84
C PHE A 108 12.76 -7.15 -1.84
N PHE A 109 13.93 -6.59 -1.53
CA PHE A 109 14.59 -5.62 -2.40
C PHE A 109 14.97 -6.20 -3.76
N ASN A 110 15.46 -7.44 -3.80
CA ASN A 110 15.79 -8.11 -5.05
C ASN A 110 14.56 -8.26 -5.96
N ASP A 111 13.45 -8.77 -5.40
CA ASP A 111 12.22 -8.97 -6.15
C ASP A 111 11.51 -7.67 -6.50
N PHE A 112 11.66 -6.63 -5.67
CA PHE A 112 11.16 -5.29 -5.95
C PHE A 112 11.89 -4.68 -7.14
N ALA A 113 13.24 -4.71 -7.13
CA ALA A 113 14.05 -4.19 -8.23
C ALA A 113 13.73 -4.90 -9.55
N ALA A 114 13.68 -6.24 -9.55
CA ALA A 114 13.33 -7.02 -10.73
C ALA A 114 11.91 -6.68 -11.25
N SER A 115 10.95 -6.49 -10.35
CA SER A 115 9.58 -6.15 -10.72
C SER A 115 9.43 -4.73 -11.24
N MET A 116 10.21 -3.77 -10.72
CA MET A 116 10.23 -2.40 -11.24
C MET A 116 10.84 -2.32 -12.64
N VAL A 117 11.91 -3.08 -12.92
CA VAL A 117 12.47 -3.21 -14.28
C VAL A 117 11.43 -3.80 -15.22
N LYS A 118 10.73 -4.87 -14.80
CA LYS A 118 9.66 -5.49 -15.60
C LYS A 118 8.52 -4.51 -15.87
N LEU A 119 8.07 -3.77 -14.85
CA LEU A 119 7.01 -2.76 -14.97
C LEU A 119 7.41 -1.64 -15.94
N GLY A 120 8.66 -1.16 -15.85
CA GLY A 120 9.19 -0.12 -16.73
C GLY A 120 9.27 -0.50 -18.21
N ASN A 121 9.19 -1.79 -18.53
CA ASN A 121 9.22 -2.31 -19.90
C ASN A 121 7.82 -2.57 -20.49
N VAL A 122 6.74 -2.34 -19.73
CA VAL A 122 5.38 -2.58 -20.21
C VAL A 122 4.96 -1.47 -21.17
N GLY A 123 4.58 -1.84 -22.41
CA GLY A 123 3.93 -0.92 -23.36
C GLY A 123 4.81 0.24 -23.83
N ILE A 124 6.14 0.09 -23.77
CA ILE A 124 7.08 1.15 -24.15
C ILE A 124 7.00 1.48 -25.64
N LEU A 125 7.19 2.76 -25.99
CA LEU A 125 7.34 3.23 -27.36
C LEU A 125 8.83 3.23 -27.71
N THR A 126 9.19 2.62 -28.85
CA THR A 126 10.59 2.46 -29.26
C THR A 126 10.83 2.95 -30.69
N GLY A 127 12.10 3.21 -31.03
CA GLY A 127 12.49 3.65 -32.36
C GLY A 127 11.84 4.98 -32.74
N LYS A 128 10.99 4.96 -33.78
CA LYS A 128 10.26 6.14 -34.28
C LYS A 128 8.84 6.27 -33.71
N GLN A 129 8.44 5.42 -32.76
CA GLN A 129 7.13 5.50 -32.13
C GLN A 129 7.10 6.61 -31.08
N GLY A 130 6.04 7.42 -31.07
CA GLY A 130 5.88 8.52 -30.11
C GLY A 130 6.77 9.72 -30.44
N GLN A 131 7.19 10.45 -29.40
CA GLN A 131 8.00 11.66 -29.51
C GLN A 131 8.75 11.93 -28.20
N ILE A 132 9.88 12.63 -28.29
CA ILE A 132 10.56 13.19 -27.12
C ILE A 132 9.87 14.50 -26.77
N ARG A 133 9.15 14.53 -25.64
CA ARG A 133 8.41 15.72 -25.21
C ARG A 133 9.36 16.81 -24.71
N LEU A 134 9.11 18.05 -25.13
CA LEU A 134 9.80 19.23 -24.60
C LEU A 134 9.21 19.66 -23.24
N LYS A 135 7.92 19.40 -23.05
CA LYS A 135 7.19 19.64 -21.79
C LYS A 135 6.33 18.42 -21.48
N CYS A 136 6.51 17.78 -20.32
CA CYS A 136 5.78 16.55 -19.99
C CYS A 136 4.26 16.73 -19.93
N GLY A 137 3.79 17.93 -19.53
CA GLY A 137 2.37 18.28 -19.39
C GLY A 137 1.64 18.62 -20.69
N SER A 138 2.30 18.59 -21.85
CA SER A 138 1.67 18.83 -23.16
C SER A 138 2.22 17.90 -24.23
N VAL A 139 1.46 17.73 -25.31
CA VAL A 139 1.98 17.18 -26.58
C VAL A 139 2.82 18.29 -27.24
N ASN A 140 3.88 17.94 -27.97
CA ASN A 140 4.60 18.94 -28.76
C ASN A 140 3.75 19.44 -29.93
#